data_AF-A0A962QVZ9-F1
#
_entry.id   AF-A0A962QVZ9-F1
#
_cell.length_a   1.000
_cell.length_b   1.000
_cell.length_c   1.000
_cell.angle_alpha   90.00
_cell.angle_beta   90.00
_cell.angle_gamma   90.00
#
_symmetry.space_group_name_H-M   'P 1'
#
loop_
_entity.id
_entity.type
_entity.pdbx_description
1 polymer ?
#
loop_
_entity_poly.entity_id
_entity_poly.type
_entity_poly.pdbx_seq_one_letter_code
_entity_poly.pdbx_strand_id
1 'polypeptide(L)'
;VFGSFWWAMATLQMANAWRSGETSSLERPVIGRRSSEAQMDCVNLLVPGEFTLPEADGEISRGTQLPMPAELLAGVAAFLKEDVAAQLDSHGNFLARVAANSLGIAQRELQFGGELAAQEQRRLQALLGQDGDLDTLRWELVNRLRKDLPLDTPGLAEHLRQTVAGQLAIDQPRYSALRQRG
;
A
#
# COMPACT_ATOMS: atom_id res chain seq x y z
N VAL A 1 4.70 -19.32 -0.54
CA VAL A 1 4.18 -18.76 -1.81
C VAL A 1 2.66 -18.95 -1.95
N PHE A 2 2.15 -20.18 -2.12
CA PHE A 2 0.70 -20.40 -2.33
C PHE A 2 -0.20 -19.79 -1.23
N GLY A 3 0.16 -19.98 0.04
CA GLY A 3 -0.59 -19.41 1.16
C GLY A 3 -0.66 -17.87 1.13
N SER A 4 0.47 -17.20 0.90
CA SER A 4 0.54 -15.74 0.76
C SER A 4 -0.29 -15.27 -0.44
N PHE A 5 -0.15 -15.90 -1.60
CA PHE A 5 -0.94 -15.57 -2.79
C PHE A 5 -2.46 -15.71 -2.55
N TRP A 6 -2.88 -16.82 -1.94
CA TRP A 6 -4.29 -17.05 -1.61
C TRP A 6 -4.84 -15.96 -0.68
N TRP A 7 -4.06 -15.58 0.34
CA TRP A 7 -4.45 -14.51 1.26
C TRP A 7 -4.59 -13.15 0.54
N ALA A 8 -3.67 -12.80 -0.35
CA ALA A 8 -3.80 -11.61 -1.20
C ALA A 8 -5.12 -11.64 -1.98
N MET A 9 -5.44 -12.74 -2.66
CA MET A 9 -6.71 -12.86 -3.41
C MET A 9 -7.95 -12.70 -2.52
N ALA A 10 -7.96 -13.31 -1.34
CA ALA A 10 -9.06 -13.18 -0.40
C ALA A 10 -9.26 -11.73 0.08
N THR A 11 -8.17 -11.02 0.39
CA THR A 11 -8.22 -9.60 0.78
C THR A 11 -8.78 -8.71 -0.33
N LEU A 12 -8.40 -8.96 -1.58
CA LEU A 12 -8.93 -8.24 -2.75
C LEU A 12 -10.42 -8.54 -2.99
N GLN A 13 -10.86 -9.78 -2.81
CA GLN A 13 -12.27 -10.15 -2.93
C GLN A 13 -13.15 -9.44 -1.88
N MET A 14 -12.69 -9.37 -0.63
CA MET A 14 -13.41 -8.65 0.44
C MET A 14 -13.52 -7.15 0.14
N ALA A 15 -12.45 -6.54 -0.39
CA ALA A 15 -12.45 -5.15 -0.82
C ALA A 15 -13.42 -4.92 -2.00
N ASN A 16 -13.45 -5.84 -2.96
CA ASN A 16 -14.35 -5.76 -4.11
C ASN A 16 -15.82 -5.88 -3.71
N ALA A 17 -16.15 -6.83 -2.81
CA ALA A 17 -17.51 -6.99 -2.27
C ALA A 17 -17.99 -5.75 -1.49
N TRP A 18 -17.07 -5.02 -0.85
CA TRP A 18 -17.40 -3.71 -0.28
C TRP A 18 -17.66 -2.66 -1.37
N ARG A 19 -16.79 -2.59 -2.39
CA ARG A 19 -16.91 -1.63 -3.50
C ARG A 19 -18.19 -1.83 -4.32
N SER A 20 -18.66 -3.07 -4.47
CA SER A 20 -19.91 -3.39 -5.16
C SER A 20 -21.17 -3.13 -4.31
N GLY A 21 -21.02 -2.79 -3.03
CA GLY A 21 -22.13 -2.60 -2.09
C GLY A 21 -22.73 -3.90 -1.53
N GLU A 22 -22.18 -5.06 -1.89
CA GLU A 22 -22.64 -6.36 -1.40
C GLU A 22 -22.46 -6.52 0.11
N THR A 23 -21.45 -5.86 0.69
CA THR A 23 -21.31 -5.78 2.15
C THR A 23 -20.83 -4.41 2.60
N SER A 24 -21.69 -3.70 3.31
CA SER A 24 -21.31 -2.47 4.02
C SER A 24 -20.50 -2.83 5.27
N SER A 25 -19.26 -2.34 5.34
CA SER A 25 -18.37 -2.49 6.50
C SER A 25 -17.25 -1.47 6.41
N LEU A 26 -16.86 -0.90 7.56
CA LEU A 26 -15.71 0.00 7.65
C LEU A 26 -14.37 -0.74 7.49
N GLU A 27 -14.34 -2.02 7.85
CA GLU A 27 -13.11 -2.82 7.90
C GLU A 27 -12.69 -3.33 6.53
N ARG A 28 -13.65 -3.66 5.65
CA ARG A 28 -13.37 -4.32 4.38
C ARG A 28 -12.42 -3.55 3.46
N PRO A 29 -12.51 -2.21 3.32
CA PRO A 29 -11.50 -1.43 2.61
C PRO A 29 -10.10 -1.60 3.19
N VAL A 30 -9.97 -1.56 4.52
CA VAL A 30 -8.70 -1.69 5.25
C VAL A 30 -8.11 -3.08 5.07
N ILE A 31 -8.96 -4.12 5.14
CA ILE A 31 -8.56 -5.49 4.86
C ILE A 31 -8.03 -5.63 3.43
N GLY A 32 -8.64 -4.95 2.46
CA GLY A 32 -8.15 -4.90 1.07
C GLY A 32 -6.70 -4.41 0.95
N ARG A 33 -6.33 -3.42 1.76
CA ARG A 33 -4.96 -2.88 1.82
C ARG A 33 -3.95 -3.88 2.42
N ARG A 34 -4.39 -4.95 3.07
CA ARG A 34 -3.51 -6.04 3.53
C ARG A 34 -3.05 -6.97 2.40
N SER A 35 -3.55 -6.79 1.18
CA SER A 35 -3.02 -7.48 0.00
C SER A 35 -1.53 -7.22 -0.21
N SER A 36 -1.04 -6.02 0.12
CA SER A 36 0.37 -5.65 0.01
C SER A 36 1.28 -6.47 0.95
N GLU A 37 0.79 -6.91 2.11
CA GLU A 37 1.51 -7.81 3.03
C GLU A 37 1.88 -9.11 2.31
N ALA A 38 0.87 -9.76 1.74
CA ALA A 38 1.00 -11.02 1.02
C ALA A 38 1.80 -10.89 -0.28
N GLN A 39 1.64 -9.76 -0.99
CA GLN A 39 2.47 -9.46 -2.16
C GLN A 39 3.94 -9.35 -1.77
N MET A 40 4.25 -8.68 -0.64
CA MET A 40 5.63 -8.52 -0.17
C MET A 40 6.25 -9.87 0.21
N ASP A 41 5.49 -10.72 0.89
CA ASP A 41 5.91 -12.09 1.19
C ASP A 41 6.21 -12.89 -0.10
N CYS A 42 5.36 -12.76 -1.12
CA CYS A 42 5.57 -13.42 -2.41
C CYS A 42 6.86 -12.93 -3.09
N VAL A 43 7.08 -11.61 -3.21
CA VAL A 43 8.29 -11.10 -3.87
C VAL A 43 9.55 -11.50 -3.10
N ASN A 44 9.52 -11.48 -1.76
CA ASN A 44 10.63 -11.96 -0.92
C ASN A 44 11.00 -13.43 -1.15
N LEU A 45 10.02 -14.27 -1.50
CA LEU A 45 10.25 -15.68 -1.79
C LEU A 45 10.64 -15.94 -3.26
N LEU A 46 10.11 -15.15 -4.20
CA LEU A 46 10.24 -15.42 -5.64
C LEU A 46 11.37 -14.66 -6.32
N VAL A 47 11.60 -13.41 -5.92
CA VAL A 47 12.51 -12.46 -6.58
C VAL A 47 13.27 -11.62 -5.55
N PRO A 48 14.05 -12.24 -4.63
CA PRO A 48 14.72 -11.56 -3.53
C PRO A 48 15.63 -10.41 -4.02
N GLY A 49 15.76 -9.36 -3.21
CA GLY A 49 16.54 -8.19 -3.55
C GLY A 49 16.24 -7.00 -2.65
N GLU A 50 16.98 -5.93 -2.86
CA GLU A 50 16.87 -4.67 -2.12
C GLU A 50 15.70 -3.81 -2.62
N PHE A 51 15.31 -2.85 -1.78
CA PHE A 51 14.35 -1.80 -2.12
C PHE A 51 14.67 -0.54 -1.31
N THR A 52 14.15 0.61 -1.73
CA THR A 52 14.30 1.87 -1.00
C THR A 52 12.94 2.39 -0.57
N LEU A 53 12.78 2.86 0.66
CA LEU A 53 11.53 3.47 1.11
C LEU A 53 11.70 4.99 1.26
N PRO A 54 10.63 5.78 1.11
CA PRO A 54 10.61 7.16 1.58
C PRO A 54 10.97 7.22 3.07
N GLU A 55 11.64 8.27 3.50
CA GLU A 55 12.01 8.46 4.91
C GLU A 55 10.75 8.48 5.80
N ALA A 56 10.59 7.44 6.61
CA ALA A 56 9.42 7.26 7.47
C ALA A 56 9.35 8.26 8.64
N ASP A 57 10.50 8.82 9.04
CA ASP A 57 10.64 9.72 10.19
C ASP A 57 10.58 11.21 9.80
N GLY A 58 10.16 11.51 8.57
CA GLY A 58 9.95 12.87 8.10
C GLY A 58 8.76 13.57 8.78
N GLU A 59 8.75 14.90 8.72
CA GLU A 59 7.62 15.72 9.16
C GLU A 59 6.28 15.24 8.55
N ILE A 60 5.21 15.27 9.34
CA ILE A 60 3.85 14.84 8.92
C ILE A 60 3.39 15.60 7.66
N SER A 61 3.89 16.83 7.47
CA SER A 61 3.66 17.58 6.26
C SER A 61 4.79 18.56 5.98
N ARG A 62 5.07 18.80 4.69
CA ARG A 62 6.04 19.79 4.22
C ARG A 62 5.30 20.86 3.43
N GLY A 63 4.72 21.83 4.12
CA GLY A 63 3.94 22.91 3.50
C GLY A 63 3.73 24.07 4.46
N THR A 64 3.30 25.22 3.92
CA THR A 64 3.09 26.45 4.68
C THR A 64 1.61 26.73 4.96
N GLN A 65 0.71 25.88 4.46
CA GLN A 65 -0.72 25.99 4.73
C GLN A 65 -1.00 25.43 6.12
N LEU A 66 -1.75 26.16 6.94
CA LEU A 66 -2.04 25.74 8.31
C LEU A 66 -3.56 25.63 8.53
N PRO A 67 -4.06 24.46 9.00
CA PRO A 67 -3.37 23.17 9.13
C PRO A 67 -3.25 22.45 7.78
N MET A 68 -2.22 21.62 7.63
CA MET A 68 -2.06 20.74 6.48
C MET A 68 -3.04 19.55 6.58
N PRO A 69 -3.52 18.98 5.45
CA PRO A 69 -4.45 17.85 5.47
C PRO A 69 -3.95 16.63 6.27
N ALA A 70 -2.65 16.33 6.19
CA ALA A 70 -2.05 15.21 6.93
C ALA A 70 -2.09 15.43 8.45
N GLU A 71 -1.96 16.67 8.93
CA GLU A 71 -2.05 17.02 10.36
C GLU A 71 -3.47 16.84 10.88
N LEU A 72 -4.48 17.23 10.08
CA LEU A 72 -5.88 17.02 10.41
C LEU A 72 -6.20 15.53 10.57
N LEU A 73 -5.74 14.69 9.62
CA LEU A 73 -5.95 13.24 9.69
C LEU A 73 -5.26 12.63 10.92
N ALA A 74 -4.02 13.05 11.23
CA ALA A 74 -3.27 12.57 12.39
C ALA A 74 -3.99 12.90 13.71
N GLY A 75 -4.47 14.14 13.87
CA GLY A 75 -5.21 14.56 15.06
C GLY A 75 -6.50 13.76 15.29
N VAL A 76 -7.29 13.56 14.23
CA VAL A 76 -8.53 12.75 14.33
C VAL A 76 -8.22 11.28 14.61
N ALA A 77 -7.18 10.72 13.99
CA ALA A 77 -6.78 9.34 14.24
C ALA A 77 -6.33 9.12 15.69
N ALA A 78 -5.58 10.06 16.27
CA ALA A 78 -5.18 10.00 17.67
C ALA A 78 -6.39 10.06 18.61
N PHE A 79 -7.28 11.04 18.43
CA PHE A 79 -8.50 11.18 19.23
C PHE A 79 -9.38 9.91 19.19
N LEU A 80 -9.59 9.34 18.00
CA LEU A 80 -10.37 8.10 17.86
C LEU A 80 -9.76 6.94 18.63
N LYS A 81 -8.43 6.81 18.58
CA LYS A 81 -7.70 5.67 19.15
C LYS A 81 -7.49 5.80 20.65
N GLU A 82 -7.19 7.00 21.13
CA GLU A 82 -6.73 7.26 22.50
C GLU A 82 -7.88 7.65 23.42
N ASP A 83 -8.80 8.49 22.95
CA ASP A 83 -9.91 9.01 23.77
C ASP A 83 -11.21 8.25 23.52
N VAL A 84 -11.62 8.11 22.25
CA VAL A 84 -12.94 7.56 21.90
C VAL A 84 -12.99 6.05 22.11
N ALA A 85 -12.00 5.31 21.62
CA ALA A 85 -12.02 3.85 21.68
C ALA A 85 -12.17 3.32 23.11
N ALA A 86 -11.51 3.96 24.09
CA ALA A 86 -11.54 3.52 25.50
C ALA A 86 -12.92 3.69 26.18
N GLN A 87 -13.80 4.52 25.62
CA GLN A 87 -15.12 4.82 26.17
C GLN A 87 -16.24 3.98 25.57
N LEU A 88 -15.95 3.26 24.48
CA LEU A 88 -16.92 2.42 23.76
C LEU A 88 -16.91 0.98 24.27
N ASP A 89 -17.99 0.26 23.95
CA ASP A 89 -18.03 -1.20 24.13
C ASP A 89 -16.99 -1.91 23.25
N SER A 90 -16.86 -3.24 23.41
CA SER A 90 -15.83 -4.00 22.69
C SER A 90 -15.91 -3.85 21.18
N HIS A 91 -17.11 -3.76 20.60
CA HIS A 91 -17.31 -3.64 19.17
C HIS A 91 -16.99 -2.22 18.67
N GLY A 92 -17.49 -1.20 19.38
CA GLY A 92 -17.20 0.20 19.09
C GLY A 92 -15.72 0.54 19.26
N ASN A 93 -15.05 0.01 20.28
CA ASN A 93 -13.60 0.12 20.47
C ASN A 93 -12.84 -0.39 19.25
N PHE A 94 -13.20 -1.59 18.78
CA PHE A 94 -12.59 -2.19 17.61
C PHE A 94 -12.79 -1.33 16.35
N LEU A 95 -14.02 -0.90 16.07
CA LEU A 95 -14.32 -0.03 14.92
C LEU A 95 -13.61 1.33 15.00
N ALA A 96 -13.48 1.93 16.19
CA ALA A 96 -12.73 3.18 16.37
C ALA A 96 -11.24 3.01 16.03
N ARG A 97 -10.64 1.88 16.40
CA ARG A 97 -9.25 1.56 16.05
C ARG A 97 -9.08 1.28 14.55
N VAL A 98 -10.07 0.65 13.92
CA VAL A 98 -10.10 0.47 12.46
C VAL A 98 -10.21 1.82 11.75
N ALA A 99 -11.08 2.71 12.21
CA ALA A 99 -11.22 4.07 11.69
C ALA A 99 -9.91 4.86 11.79
N ALA A 100 -9.26 4.84 12.96
CA ALA A 100 -7.96 5.47 13.17
C ALA A 100 -6.88 4.91 12.22
N ASN A 101 -6.89 3.60 11.98
CA ASN A 101 -5.96 2.98 11.02
C ASN A 101 -6.24 3.41 9.58
N SER A 102 -7.50 3.48 9.16
CA SER A 102 -7.90 4.00 7.83
C SER A 102 -7.38 5.41 7.60
N LEU A 103 -7.51 6.29 8.60
CA LEU A 103 -7.01 7.66 8.53
C LEU A 103 -5.48 7.69 8.43
N GLY A 104 -4.78 6.82 9.17
CA GLY A 104 -3.32 6.68 9.06
C GLY A 104 -2.86 6.21 7.68
N ILE A 105 -3.61 5.31 7.02
CA ILE A 105 -3.33 4.90 5.63
C ILE A 105 -3.54 6.09 4.69
N ALA A 106 -4.68 6.80 4.81
CA ALA A 106 -4.97 7.96 3.98
C ALA A 106 -3.92 9.08 4.15
N GLN A 107 -3.45 9.31 5.38
CA GLN A 107 -2.38 10.27 5.67
C GLN A 107 -1.10 9.91 4.90
N ARG A 108 -0.66 8.65 4.98
CA ARG A 108 0.56 8.19 4.28
C ARG A 108 0.39 8.20 2.77
N GLU A 109 -0.82 7.93 2.26
CA GLU A 109 -1.13 8.06 0.83
C GLU A 109 -0.94 9.51 0.35
N LEU A 110 -1.40 10.50 1.13
CA LEU A 110 -1.19 11.92 0.82
C LEU A 110 0.28 12.34 0.90
N GLN A 111 1.05 11.76 1.81
CA GLN A 111 2.47 12.08 1.99
C GLN A 111 3.36 11.45 0.92
N PHE A 112 3.16 10.17 0.61
CA PHE A 112 4.10 9.36 -0.15
C PHE A 112 3.55 8.86 -1.49
N GLY A 113 2.22 8.81 -1.66
CA GLY A 113 1.58 8.20 -2.83
C GLY A 113 2.00 8.86 -4.14
N GLY A 114 2.04 10.20 -4.18
CA GLY A 114 2.46 10.94 -5.38
C GLY A 114 3.92 10.68 -5.77
N GLU A 115 4.84 10.66 -4.80
CA GLU A 115 6.25 10.37 -5.06
C GLU A 115 6.45 8.93 -5.53
N LEU A 116 5.84 7.97 -4.84
CA LEU A 116 5.93 6.54 -5.19
C LEU A 116 5.34 6.26 -6.57
N ALA A 117 4.21 6.88 -6.93
CA ALA A 117 3.61 6.78 -8.24
C ALA A 117 4.53 7.35 -9.34
N ALA A 118 5.15 8.50 -9.10
CA ALA A 118 6.09 9.09 -10.06
C ALA A 118 7.35 8.23 -10.24
N GLN A 119 7.86 7.63 -9.15
CA GLN A 119 8.98 6.69 -9.23
C GLN A 119 8.61 5.41 -9.97
N GLU A 120 7.42 4.86 -9.71
CA GLU A 120 6.90 3.68 -10.42
C GLU A 120 6.77 3.92 -11.92
N GLN A 121 6.20 5.07 -12.30
CA GLN A 121 6.05 5.47 -13.70
C GLN A 121 7.42 5.51 -14.40
N ARG A 122 8.42 6.14 -13.78
CA ARG A 122 9.79 6.18 -14.34
C ARG A 122 10.38 4.79 -14.54
N ARG A 123 10.23 3.88 -13.56
CA ARG A 123 10.70 2.49 -13.68
C ARG A 123 9.98 1.76 -14.82
N LEU A 124 8.67 1.96 -14.97
CA LEU A 124 7.89 1.35 -16.05
C LEU A 124 8.28 1.89 -17.43
N GLN A 125 8.48 3.20 -17.57
CA GLN A 125 8.94 3.81 -18.82
C GLN A 125 10.28 3.22 -19.26
N ALA A 126 11.22 3.10 -18.31
CA ALA A 126 12.52 2.49 -18.56
C ALA A 126 12.41 0.99 -18.93
N LEU A 127 11.59 0.23 -18.20
CA LEU A 127 11.41 -1.21 -18.42
C LEU A 127 10.71 -1.53 -19.76
N LEU A 128 9.72 -0.72 -20.15
CA LEU A 128 8.90 -0.95 -21.32
C LEU A 128 9.43 -0.25 -22.58
N GLY A 129 10.32 0.73 -22.42
CA GLY A 129 10.88 1.54 -23.49
C GLY A 129 9.88 2.50 -24.13
N GLN A 130 8.87 2.95 -23.37
CA GLN A 130 7.81 3.82 -23.87
C GLN A 130 7.29 4.78 -22.79
N ASP A 131 6.78 5.92 -23.24
CA ASP A 131 6.07 6.87 -22.38
C ASP A 131 4.59 6.50 -22.22
N GLY A 132 3.99 6.97 -21.13
CA GLY A 132 2.56 6.79 -20.85
C GLY A 132 2.21 7.25 -19.45
N ASP A 133 0.91 7.39 -19.19
CA ASP A 133 0.43 7.50 -17.81
C ASP A 133 0.62 6.16 -17.07
N LEU A 134 0.62 6.24 -15.74
CA LEU A 134 0.93 5.11 -14.89
C LEU A 134 0.03 3.89 -15.11
N ASP A 135 -1.28 4.10 -15.27
CA ASP A 135 -2.23 2.99 -15.41
C ASP A 135 -2.11 2.31 -16.78
N THR A 136 -1.87 3.09 -17.84
CA THR A 136 -1.54 2.54 -19.17
C THR A 136 -0.28 1.68 -19.12
N LEU A 137 0.79 2.16 -18.48
CA LEU A 137 2.05 1.43 -18.38
C LEU A 137 1.93 0.16 -17.51
N ARG A 138 1.17 0.20 -16.41
CA ARG A 138 0.86 -0.99 -15.60
C ARG A 138 0.15 -2.06 -16.43
N TRP A 139 -0.86 -1.66 -17.20
CA TRP A 139 -1.59 -2.60 -18.07
C TRP A 139 -0.72 -3.17 -19.17
N GLU A 140 0.16 -2.37 -19.77
CA GLU A 140 1.11 -2.86 -20.75
C GLU A 140 2.04 -3.92 -20.14
N LEU A 141 2.62 -3.67 -18.96
CA LEU A 141 3.46 -4.66 -18.28
C LEU A 141 2.70 -5.97 -18.03
N VAL A 142 1.45 -5.89 -17.55
CA VAL A 142 0.61 -7.08 -17.36
C VAL A 142 0.39 -7.85 -18.66
N ASN A 143 0.11 -7.15 -19.76
CA ASN A 143 -0.12 -7.79 -21.06
C ASN A 143 1.15 -8.44 -21.60
N ARG A 144 2.31 -7.79 -21.49
CA ARG A 144 3.59 -8.37 -21.91
C ARG A 144 3.97 -9.59 -21.06
N LEU A 145 3.79 -9.54 -19.74
CA LEU A 145 4.04 -10.68 -18.84
C LEU A 145 3.16 -11.90 -19.17
N ARG A 146 1.94 -11.70 -19.68
CA ARG A 146 1.05 -12.79 -20.09
C ARG A 146 1.40 -13.38 -21.45
N LYS A 147 2.13 -12.64 -22.28
CA LYS A 147 2.35 -12.97 -23.69
C LYS A 147 3.77 -13.47 -23.93
N ASP A 148 4.76 -12.61 -23.73
CA ASP A 148 6.10 -12.80 -24.28
C ASP A 148 7.24 -12.11 -23.51
N LEU A 149 6.98 -11.42 -22.39
CA LEU A 149 8.06 -10.85 -21.56
C LEU A 149 8.70 -11.92 -20.67
N PRO A 150 10.00 -12.21 -20.82
CA PRO A 150 10.70 -13.15 -19.96
C PRO A 150 10.74 -12.67 -18.51
N LEU A 151 10.58 -13.59 -17.54
CA LEU A 151 10.61 -13.26 -16.11
C LEU A 151 12.00 -12.85 -15.60
N ASP A 152 13.06 -13.16 -16.35
CA ASP A 152 14.44 -12.75 -16.11
C ASP A 152 14.81 -11.43 -16.82
N THR A 153 13.82 -10.71 -17.37
CA THR A 153 14.03 -9.37 -17.96
C THR A 153 14.74 -8.46 -16.95
N PRO A 154 15.91 -7.88 -17.29
CA PRO A 154 16.62 -6.97 -16.40
C PRO A 154 15.74 -5.83 -15.88
N GLY A 155 15.75 -5.60 -14.57
CA GLY A 155 14.96 -4.56 -13.91
C GLY A 155 13.51 -4.95 -13.56
N LEU A 156 12.96 -6.05 -14.09
CA LEU A 156 11.59 -6.48 -13.77
C LEU A 156 11.42 -6.84 -12.28
N ALA A 157 12.33 -7.66 -11.74
CA ALA A 157 12.31 -8.08 -10.35
C ALA A 157 12.42 -6.88 -9.38
N GLU A 158 13.33 -5.97 -9.67
CA GLU A 158 13.51 -4.72 -8.93
C GLU A 158 12.24 -3.87 -8.99
N HIS A 159 11.66 -3.68 -10.18
CA HIS A 159 10.42 -2.92 -10.35
C HIS A 159 9.28 -3.48 -9.49
N LEU A 160 9.00 -4.79 -9.60
CA LEU A 160 7.91 -5.44 -8.86
C LEU A 160 8.10 -5.30 -7.34
N ARG A 161 9.32 -5.56 -6.86
CA ARG A 161 9.69 -5.45 -5.46
C ARG A 161 9.53 -4.03 -4.94
N GLN A 162 10.09 -3.05 -5.65
CA GLN A 162 10.09 -1.64 -5.26
C GLN A 162 8.66 -1.09 -5.20
N THR A 163 7.79 -1.49 -6.15
CA THR A 163 6.38 -1.09 -6.17
C THR A 163 5.61 -1.68 -4.98
N VAL A 164 5.78 -2.97 -4.70
CA VAL A 164 5.11 -3.64 -3.57
C VAL A 164 5.59 -3.11 -2.22
N ALA A 165 6.90 -2.90 -2.06
CA ALA A 165 7.48 -2.37 -0.82
C ALA A 165 6.97 -0.94 -0.52
N GLY A 166 6.91 -0.08 -1.53
CA GLY A 166 6.36 1.27 -1.39
C GLY A 166 4.88 1.26 -0.97
N GLN A 167 4.07 0.41 -1.62
CA GLN A 167 2.66 0.28 -1.27
C GLN A 167 2.47 -0.26 0.15
N LEU A 168 3.27 -1.27 0.54
CA LEU A 168 3.23 -1.83 1.88
C LEU A 168 3.64 -0.82 2.96
N ALA A 169 4.58 0.08 2.67
CA ALA A 169 4.96 1.15 3.60
C ALA A 169 3.80 2.13 3.86
N ILE A 170 2.94 2.39 2.87
CA ILE A 170 1.70 3.14 3.07
C ILE A 170 0.68 2.31 3.87
N ASP A 171 0.50 1.04 3.53
CA ASP A 171 -0.58 0.23 4.09
C ASP A 171 -0.32 -0.19 5.52
N GLN A 172 0.87 -0.75 5.74
CA GLN A 172 1.29 -1.42 6.97
C GLN A 172 2.78 -1.13 7.24
N PRO A 173 3.15 0.11 7.62
CA PRO A 173 4.56 0.52 7.78
C PRO A 173 5.34 -0.29 8.83
N ARG A 174 4.64 -0.99 9.73
CA ARG A 174 5.23 -1.85 10.77
C ARG A 174 5.29 -3.32 10.40
N TYR A 175 4.92 -3.68 9.17
CA TYR A 175 4.92 -5.06 8.72
C TYR A 175 6.36 -5.61 8.69
N SER A 176 6.54 -6.81 9.19
CA SER A 176 7.88 -7.39 9.44
C SER A 176 8.70 -7.55 8.16
N ALA A 177 8.06 -7.78 7.02
CA ALA A 177 8.73 -7.95 5.73
C ALA A 177 9.36 -6.66 5.16
N LEU A 178 9.07 -5.49 5.74
CA LEU A 178 9.77 -4.23 5.42
C LEU A 178 11.12 -4.09 6.13
N ARG A 179 11.38 -4.90 7.17
CA ARG A 179 12.69 -4.89 7.82
C ARG A 179 13.67 -5.65 6.93
N GLN A 180 14.52 -4.92 6.22
CA GLN A 180 15.65 -5.53 5.51
C GLN A 180 16.48 -6.32 6.52
N ARG A 181 16.67 -7.62 6.25
CA ARG A 181 17.62 -8.42 7.00
C ARG A 181 19.00 -8.01 6.50
N GLY A 182 19.76 -7.30 7.33
CA GLY A 182 21.18 -7.07 7.10
C GLY A 182 21.98 -8.35 7.12
#